data_AF-A0A554LVP5-F1
#
_entry.id   AF-A0A554LVP5-F1
#
_cell.length_a   1.000
_cell.length_b   1.000
_cell.length_c   1.000
_cell.angle_alpha   90.00
_cell.angle_beta   90.00
_cell.angle_gamma   90.00
#
_symmetry.space_group_name_H-M   'P 1'
#
loop_
_entity.id
_entity.type
_entity.pdbx_description
1 polymer ?
#
loop_
_entity_poly.entity_id
_entity_poly.type
_entity_poly.pdbx_seq_one_letter_code
_entity_poly.pdbx_strand_id
1 'polypeptide(L)'
;MKAIRIHAGILALFLTIFFWGLNAQYPLLGHDYFYFWPRILEGKWHFLRQGFAPLRFAPHLCGGFFQYGNPQDVFYSLPQLLSFFLPLWTATQLSIAVAMIVGYIGWVRFGRDVLELSRSWALTLAIVCTANGFFFVHIAVGHLSYFTLPLMSWMLWALFHRTRETGWLLLERAIIFAAVTGTFLYSGTHIAWFIVIPLIGIFLPMDLLLSNAFRDRVMMLLRRIVVFLPCAIALGASKLVAIWSLMHVLPRTVDFQTYTAGQNSLLFAIKSLWIAPQLPQFFTLDPINRIHEESMFTSPVALFGSILLVVFILKHRKLQKWKKIAVLAFAAFVTFLILAIVHGKGIVPQTLQTLPLFSSLRVPERFLVILSLLTSIAGVLGCALWFQKNKGNMKNERAALIASAITVFAFATAYIPLIPHLEYTVPYDQIVAGLKTNPDPMKEPVQEVQDLVGVKVSDFQYFFAHATGSRCYETIQSLNAPPLRDGPVNLAWS
;
A
#
# COMPACT_ATOMS: atom_id res chain seq x y z
N MET A 1 27.76 16.69 2.28
CA MET A 1 27.23 16.64 0.89
C MET A 1 27.53 15.32 0.18
N LYS A 2 28.77 14.80 0.19
CA LYS A 2 29.16 13.54 -0.50
C LYS A 2 28.25 12.33 -0.17
N ALA A 3 27.98 12.06 1.11
CA ALA A 3 27.15 10.93 1.52
C ALA A 3 25.71 10.98 0.97
N ILE A 4 25.12 12.18 0.84
CA ILE A 4 23.76 12.35 0.32
C ILE A 4 23.70 11.98 -1.16
N ARG A 5 24.71 12.43 -1.93
CA ARG A 5 24.82 12.10 -3.36
C ARG A 5 24.91 10.58 -3.57
N ILE A 6 25.65 9.88 -2.72
CA ILE A 6 25.76 8.41 -2.80
C ILE A 6 24.42 7.74 -2.46
N HIS A 7 23.72 8.15 -1.39
CA HIS A 7 22.40 7.59 -1.08
C HIS A 7 21.36 7.89 -2.19
N ALA A 8 21.43 9.07 -2.81
CA ALA A 8 20.61 9.39 -3.97
C ALA A 8 20.92 8.46 -5.15
N GLY A 9 22.19 8.15 -5.39
CA GLY A 9 22.60 7.13 -6.37
C GLY A 9 22.07 5.73 -6.04
N ILE A 10 22.08 5.33 -4.76
CA ILE A 10 21.50 4.05 -4.31
C ILE A 10 19.98 4.03 -4.51
N LEU A 11 19.27 5.11 -4.19
CA LEU A 11 17.85 5.25 -4.46
C LEU A 11 17.56 5.16 -5.96
N ALA A 12 18.33 5.85 -6.81
CA ALA A 12 18.19 5.79 -8.26
C ALA A 12 18.42 4.38 -8.79
N LEU A 13 19.43 3.66 -8.29
CA LEU A 13 19.67 2.26 -8.64
C LEU A 13 18.50 1.36 -8.23
N PHE A 14 17.98 1.53 -7.01
CA PHE A 14 16.80 0.80 -6.56
C PHE A 14 15.57 1.06 -7.44
N LEU A 15 15.26 2.34 -7.71
CA LEU A 15 14.14 2.69 -8.58
C LEU A 15 14.34 2.13 -10.00
N THR A 16 15.57 2.12 -10.51
CA THR A 16 15.88 1.51 -11.80
C THR A 16 15.56 0.02 -11.79
N ILE A 17 15.99 -0.73 -10.76
CA ILE A 17 15.70 -2.16 -10.62
C ILE A 17 14.18 -2.39 -10.47
N PHE A 18 13.51 -1.58 -9.65
CA PHE A 18 12.07 -1.67 -9.42
C PHE A 18 11.28 -1.48 -10.72
N PHE A 19 11.53 -0.38 -11.45
CA PHE A 19 10.84 -0.10 -12.70
C PHE A 19 11.26 -1.03 -13.83
N TRP A 20 12.53 -1.44 -13.90
CA TRP A 20 12.93 -2.50 -14.83
C TRP A 20 12.12 -3.78 -14.57
N GLY A 21 11.96 -4.17 -13.31
CA GLY A 21 11.16 -5.33 -12.93
C GLY A 21 9.69 -5.22 -13.35
N LEU A 22 9.09 -4.03 -13.22
CA LEU A 22 7.73 -3.78 -13.71
C LEU A 22 7.60 -3.88 -15.25
N ASN A 23 8.67 -3.62 -16.00
CA ASN A 23 8.66 -3.66 -17.46
C ASN A 23 9.28 -4.94 -18.04
N ALA A 24 9.80 -5.85 -17.21
CA ALA A 24 10.58 -7.00 -17.67
C ALA A 24 9.77 -8.01 -18.49
N GLN A 25 8.43 -7.99 -18.38
CA GLN A 25 7.51 -8.83 -19.15
C GLN A 25 6.66 -8.03 -20.14
N TYR A 26 6.94 -6.73 -20.33
CA TYR A 26 6.24 -5.89 -21.30
C TYR A 26 6.29 -6.53 -22.71
N PRO A 27 5.17 -6.57 -23.47
CA PRO A 27 3.91 -5.84 -23.28
C PRO A 27 2.87 -6.53 -22.41
N LEU A 28 3.21 -7.68 -21.79
CA LEU A 28 2.32 -8.36 -20.85
C LEU A 28 2.42 -7.70 -19.47
N LEU A 29 1.29 -7.21 -18.97
CA LEU A 29 1.20 -6.53 -17.68
C LEU A 29 0.35 -7.32 -16.70
N GLY A 30 0.54 -7.00 -15.42
CA GLY A 30 -0.08 -7.69 -14.30
C GLY A 30 -1.60 -7.73 -14.45
N HIS A 31 -2.20 -8.89 -14.17
CA HIS A 31 -3.61 -9.14 -14.46
C HIS A 31 -4.58 -8.15 -13.81
N ASP A 32 -4.26 -7.60 -12.64
CA ASP A 32 -5.15 -6.66 -11.93
C ASP A 32 -5.22 -5.27 -12.59
N TYR A 33 -4.33 -4.93 -13.52
CA TYR A 33 -4.49 -3.71 -14.30
C TYR A 33 -5.79 -3.73 -15.12
N PHE A 34 -6.33 -4.91 -15.45
CA PHE A 34 -7.67 -5.04 -16.04
C PHE A 34 -8.79 -4.49 -15.15
N TYR A 35 -8.60 -4.46 -13.83
CA TYR A 35 -9.56 -3.85 -12.93
C TYR A 35 -9.39 -2.32 -12.92
N PHE A 36 -8.18 -1.81 -12.70
CA PHE A 36 -8.01 -0.38 -12.42
C PHE A 36 -8.06 0.52 -13.66
N TRP A 37 -7.55 0.07 -14.79
CA TRP A 37 -7.42 0.92 -15.96
C TRP A 37 -8.73 1.23 -16.69
N PRO A 38 -9.68 0.30 -16.86
CA PRO A 38 -11.00 0.62 -17.39
C PRO A 38 -11.71 1.68 -16.54
N ARG A 39 -11.56 1.62 -15.21
CA ARG A 39 -12.08 2.64 -14.28
C ARG A 39 -11.40 4.00 -14.46
N ILE A 40 -10.09 4.03 -14.74
CA ILE A 40 -9.38 5.27 -15.08
C ILE A 40 -9.87 5.84 -16.42
N LEU A 41 -10.09 4.99 -17.43
CA LEU A 41 -10.64 5.41 -18.72
C LEU A 41 -12.06 5.94 -18.57
N GLU A 42 -12.89 5.28 -17.76
CA GLU A 42 -14.24 5.73 -17.44
C GLU A 42 -14.23 7.11 -16.78
N GLY A 43 -13.36 7.30 -15.80
CA GLY A 43 -13.19 8.60 -15.16
C GLY A 43 -12.77 9.66 -16.18
N LYS A 44 -11.83 9.33 -17.08
CA LYS A 44 -11.38 10.24 -18.15
C LYS A 44 -12.52 10.58 -19.11
N TRP A 45 -13.30 9.60 -19.52
CA TRP A 45 -14.47 9.75 -20.38
C TRP A 45 -15.48 10.71 -19.74
N HIS A 46 -15.74 10.54 -18.45
CA HIS A 46 -16.66 11.39 -17.68
C HIS A 46 -16.17 12.83 -17.61
N PHE A 47 -14.90 13.06 -17.26
CA PHE A 47 -14.33 14.41 -17.20
C PHE A 47 -14.43 15.16 -18.53
N LEU A 48 -14.24 14.47 -19.66
CA LEU A 48 -14.30 15.08 -20.99
C LEU A 48 -15.71 15.52 -21.38
N ARG A 49 -16.76 15.00 -20.73
CA ARG A 49 -18.17 15.27 -21.10
C ARG A 49 -18.94 16.03 -20.04
N GLN A 50 -18.73 15.68 -18.78
CA GLN A 50 -19.49 16.16 -17.63
C GLN A 50 -18.63 17.01 -16.67
N GLY A 51 -17.34 17.17 -16.97
CA GLY A 51 -16.42 17.98 -16.17
C GLY A 51 -16.09 17.36 -14.81
N PHE A 52 -15.85 18.20 -13.81
CA PHE A 52 -15.33 17.79 -12.50
C PHE A 52 -16.40 17.32 -11.49
N ALA A 53 -17.63 17.06 -11.93
CA ALA A 53 -18.62 16.47 -11.05
C ALA A 53 -18.20 15.03 -10.68
N PRO A 54 -18.46 14.53 -9.45
CA PRO A 54 -18.17 13.14 -9.12
C PRO A 54 -18.93 12.16 -10.03
N LEU A 55 -18.22 11.22 -10.64
CA LEU A 55 -18.81 10.13 -11.42
C LEU A 55 -19.47 9.12 -10.47
N ARG A 56 -20.77 9.28 -10.23
CA ARG A 56 -21.51 8.40 -9.32
C ARG A 56 -21.78 7.02 -9.93
N PHE A 57 -22.02 6.97 -11.23
CA PHE A 57 -22.45 5.78 -11.95
C PHE A 57 -21.75 5.68 -13.31
N ALA A 58 -20.94 4.62 -13.47
CA ALA A 58 -20.11 4.34 -14.63
C ALA A 58 -20.85 3.40 -15.60
N PRO A 59 -21.44 3.90 -16.69
CA PRO A 59 -22.28 3.11 -17.58
C PRO A 59 -21.53 2.02 -18.36
N HIS A 60 -20.24 2.17 -18.66
CA HIS A 60 -19.49 1.16 -19.44
C HIS A 60 -19.13 -0.07 -18.62
N LEU A 61 -19.26 0.02 -17.29
CA LEU A 61 -18.85 -1.02 -16.37
C LEU A 61 -20.09 -1.77 -15.87
N CYS A 62 -20.27 -3.01 -16.32
CA CYS A 62 -21.20 -3.95 -15.72
C CYS A 62 -22.67 -3.45 -15.68
N GLY A 63 -23.15 -2.79 -16.73
CA GLY A 63 -24.50 -2.24 -16.74
C GLY A 63 -24.69 -0.97 -15.92
N GLY A 64 -23.61 -0.45 -15.32
CA GLY A 64 -23.65 0.63 -14.38
C GLY A 64 -22.99 0.34 -13.03
N PHE A 65 -21.81 0.92 -12.82
CA PHE A 65 -21.00 0.68 -11.63
C PHE A 65 -20.91 1.92 -10.72
N PHE A 66 -20.99 1.74 -9.39
CA PHE A 66 -20.89 2.84 -8.42
C PHE A 66 -19.45 3.33 -8.23
N GLN A 67 -18.95 4.14 -9.16
CA GLN A 67 -17.52 4.49 -9.18
C GLN A 67 -17.09 5.38 -8.02
N TYR A 68 -17.71 6.56 -7.85
CA TYR A 68 -17.35 7.46 -6.75
C TYR A 68 -17.65 6.86 -5.37
N GLY A 69 -18.66 5.99 -5.23
CA GLY A 69 -18.95 5.30 -3.98
C GLY A 69 -18.02 4.12 -3.68
N ASN A 70 -17.34 3.55 -4.67
CA ASN A 70 -16.48 2.39 -4.46
C ASN A 70 -15.21 2.77 -3.68
N PRO A 71 -14.91 2.13 -2.53
CA PRO A 71 -13.70 2.36 -1.74
C PRO A 71 -12.40 1.84 -2.39
N GLN A 72 -12.48 0.98 -3.41
CA GLN A 72 -11.35 0.45 -4.16
C GLN A 72 -11.06 1.25 -5.45
N ASP A 73 -11.97 2.15 -5.84
CA ASP A 73 -11.84 2.90 -7.07
C ASP A 73 -10.83 4.04 -6.97
N VAL A 74 -10.12 4.30 -8.08
CA VAL A 74 -9.00 5.25 -8.19
C VAL A 74 -9.41 6.59 -8.81
N PHE A 75 -10.69 6.94 -8.80
CA PHE A 75 -11.20 8.23 -9.30
C PHE A 75 -10.74 9.40 -8.42
N TYR A 76 -10.24 10.47 -9.05
CA TYR A 76 -9.46 11.57 -8.42
C TYR A 76 -8.08 11.17 -7.87
N SER A 77 -7.45 10.15 -8.45
CA SER A 77 -6.07 9.80 -8.15
C SER A 77 -5.06 10.48 -9.08
N LEU A 78 -3.77 10.45 -8.70
CA LEU A 78 -2.68 10.91 -9.57
C LEU A 78 -2.60 10.17 -10.92
N PRO A 79 -2.74 8.82 -11.01
CA PRO A 79 -2.73 8.15 -12.31
C PRO A 79 -3.94 8.56 -13.18
N GLN A 80 -5.10 8.83 -12.58
CA GLN A 80 -6.24 9.40 -13.31
C GLN A 80 -5.89 10.75 -13.94
N LEU A 81 -5.30 11.68 -13.17
CA LEU A 81 -4.90 13.00 -13.67
C LEU A 81 -3.87 12.88 -14.79
N LEU A 82 -2.84 12.06 -14.61
CA LEU A 82 -1.77 11.91 -15.58
C LEU A 82 -2.23 11.21 -16.87
N SER A 83 -3.27 10.37 -16.81
CA SER A 83 -3.84 9.68 -17.98
C SER A 83 -4.44 10.62 -19.04
N PHE A 84 -4.67 11.90 -18.70
CA PHE A 84 -5.07 12.91 -19.69
C PHE A 84 -3.95 13.27 -20.64
N PHE A 85 -2.71 13.22 -20.16
CA PHE A 85 -1.54 13.72 -20.87
C PHE A 85 -0.60 12.61 -21.35
N LEU A 86 -0.66 11.45 -20.70
CA LEU A 86 0.26 10.34 -20.90
C LEU A 86 -0.51 9.04 -21.18
N PRO A 87 0.11 8.06 -21.88
CA PRO A 87 -0.41 6.70 -21.95
C PRO A 87 -0.63 6.11 -20.55
N LEU A 88 -1.64 5.24 -20.39
CA LEU A 88 -2.02 4.66 -19.10
C LEU A 88 -0.82 4.08 -18.33
N TRP A 89 0.06 3.34 -19.02
CA TRP A 89 1.20 2.71 -18.35
C TRP A 89 2.20 3.73 -17.82
N THR A 90 2.55 4.73 -18.63
CA THR A 90 3.45 5.83 -18.23
C THR A 90 2.83 6.66 -17.10
N ALA A 91 1.53 6.97 -17.16
CA ALA A 91 0.81 7.68 -16.11
C ALA A 91 0.85 6.92 -14.77
N THR A 92 0.62 5.61 -14.81
CA THR A 92 0.71 4.72 -13.65
C THR A 92 2.13 4.69 -13.08
N GLN A 93 3.15 4.44 -13.91
CA GLN A 93 4.55 4.38 -13.46
C GLN A 93 5.03 5.70 -12.85
N LEU A 94 4.69 6.83 -13.46
CA LEU A 94 5.04 8.14 -12.92
C LEU A 94 4.36 8.39 -11.57
N SER A 95 3.11 7.97 -11.41
CA SER A 95 2.38 8.07 -10.14
C SER A 95 3.05 7.24 -9.04
N ILE A 96 3.45 6.01 -9.36
CA ILE A 96 4.21 5.13 -8.45
C ILE A 96 5.55 5.78 -8.07
N ALA A 97 6.29 6.32 -9.06
CA ALA A 97 7.58 6.96 -8.81
C ALA A 97 7.45 8.17 -7.88
N VAL A 98 6.44 9.02 -8.11
CA VAL A 98 6.13 10.17 -7.25
C VAL A 98 5.82 9.69 -5.83
N ALA A 99 4.94 8.71 -5.66
CA ALA A 99 4.58 8.19 -4.34
C ALA A 99 5.78 7.59 -3.60
N MET A 100 6.64 6.83 -4.30
CA MET A 100 7.87 6.25 -3.73
C MET A 100 8.88 7.32 -3.33
N ILE A 101 9.13 8.34 -4.16
CA ILE A 101 10.10 9.41 -3.86
C ILE A 101 9.59 10.26 -2.69
N VAL A 102 8.32 10.66 -2.73
CA VAL A 102 7.71 11.46 -1.65
C VAL A 102 7.67 10.64 -0.36
N GLY A 103 7.28 9.36 -0.43
CA GLY A 103 7.30 8.43 0.70
C GLY A 103 8.71 8.18 1.26
N TYR A 104 9.72 8.08 0.41
CA TYR A 104 11.13 7.99 0.82
C TYR A 104 11.53 9.22 1.64
N ILE A 105 11.18 10.43 1.18
CA ILE A 105 11.43 11.67 1.93
C ILE A 105 10.71 11.64 3.28
N GLY A 106 9.46 11.18 3.32
CA GLY A 106 8.69 11.01 4.56
C GLY A 106 9.38 10.06 5.54
N TRP A 107 9.94 8.94 5.07
CA TRP A 107 10.72 8.03 5.91
C TRP A 107 12.03 8.62 6.41
N VAL A 108 12.71 9.45 5.60
CA VAL A 108 13.90 10.20 6.07
C VAL A 108 13.49 11.14 7.20
N ARG A 109 12.39 11.87 7.06
CA ARG A 109 11.85 12.77 8.09
C ARG A 109 11.45 12.01 9.34
N PHE A 110 10.75 10.90 9.20
CA PHE A 110 10.40 10.02 10.32
C PHE A 110 11.66 9.54 11.06
N GLY A 111 12.66 9.02 10.34
CA GLY A 111 13.92 8.56 10.93
C GLY A 111 14.70 9.68 11.64
N ARG A 112 14.74 10.88 11.06
CA ARG A 112 15.45 12.04 11.64
C ARG A 112 14.74 12.62 12.86
N ASP A 113 13.45 12.83 12.75
CA ASP A 113 12.72 13.73 13.65
C ASP A 113 11.91 12.96 14.70
N VAL A 114 11.61 11.68 14.46
CA VAL A 114 10.89 10.80 15.40
C VAL A 114 11.86 9.83 16.07
N LEU A 115 12.70 9.16 15.26
CA LEU A 115 13.64 8.16 15.77
C LEU A 115 15.03 8.73 16.11
N GLU A 116 15.27 10.02 15.86
CA GLU A 116 16.52 10.74 16.16
C GLU A 116 17.77 10.10 15.51
N LEU A 117 17.60 9.44 14.37
CA LEU A 117 18.70 8.82 13.64
C LEU A 117 19.63 9.87 13.03
N SER A 118 20.91 9.53 12.89
CA SER A 118 21.82 10.34 12.06
C SER A 118 21.32 10.40 10.61
N ARG A 119 21.74 11.42 9.85
CA ARG A 119 21.28 11.62 8.47
C ARG A 119 21.46 10.39 7.57
N SER A 120 22.61 9.72 7.65
CA SER A 120 22.87 8.52 6.85
C SER A 120 21.93 7.37 7.23
N TRP A 121 21.75 7.10 8.53
CA TRP A 121 20.81 6.06 8.99
C TRP A 121 19.34 6.38 8.70
N ALA A 122 18.94 7.64 8.65
CA ALA A 122 17.60 8.02 8.20
C ALA A 122 17.39 7.77 6.70
N LEU A 123 18.42 8.01 5.87
CA LEU A 123 18.41 7.63 4.45
C LEU A 123 18.39 6.09 4.27
N THR A 124 19.09 5.36 5.14
CA THR A 124 19.03 3.90 5.20
C THR A 124 17.65 3.39 5.62
N LEU A 125 17.01 4.02 6.62
CA LEU A 125 15.64 3.67 7.01
C LEU A 125 14.70 3.82 5.83
N ALA A 126 14.80 4.94 5.12
CA ALA A 126 13.96 5.21 3.97
C ALA A 126 14.13 4.19 2.85
N ILE A 127 15.35 3.75 2.54
CA ILE A 127 15.55 2.72 1.51
C ILE A 127 15.04 1.35 1.99
N VAL A 128 15.27 0.96 3.25
CA VAL A 128 14.78 -0.32 3.81
C VAL A 128 13.26 -0.39 3.81
N CYS A 129 12.58 0.68 4.21
CA CYS A 129 11.11 0.73 4.22
C CYS A 129 10.50 0.85 2.82
N THR A 130 11.17 1.50 1.87
CA THR A 130 10.66 1.67 0.49
C THR A 130 10.95 0.44 -0.37
N ALA A 131 12.08 -0.23 -0.18
CA ALA A 131 12.44 -1.51 -0.81
C ALA A 131 11.73 -2.68 -0.13
N ASN A 132 10.41 -2.57 0.00
CA ASN A 132 9.56 -3.58 0.61
C ASN A 132 8.97 -4.49 -0.46
N GLY A 133 9.05 -5.79 -0.19
CA GLY A 133 8.60 -6.83 -1.08
C GLY A 133 7.11 -6.82 -1.41
N PHE A 134 6.28 -6.63 -0.38
CA PHE A 134 4.82 -6.53 -0.51
C PHE A 134 4.45 -5.49 -1.57
N PHE A 135 5.07 -4.31 -1.48
CA PHE A 135 4.79 -3.21 -2.38
C PHE A 135 5.17 -3.54 -3.84
N PHE A 136 6.35 -4.13 -4.07
CA PHE A 136 6.78 -4.49 -5.42
C PHE A 136 5.86 -5.52 -6.06
N VAL A 137 5.61 -6.66 -5.40
CA VAL A 137 4.84 -7.76 -5.99
C VAL A 137 3.39 -7.36 -6.27
N HIS A 138 2.76 -6.59 -5.38
CA HIS A 138 1.38 -6.12 -5.57
C HIS A 138 1.29 -5.14 -6.75
N ILE A 139 2.22 -4.20 -6.86
CA ILE A 139 2.26 -3.29 -8.01
C ILE A 139 2.57 -4.06 -9.29
N ALA A 140 3.46 -5.05 -9.27
CA ALA A 140 3.81 -5.84 -10.44
C ALA A 140 2.62 -6.66 -10.99
N VAL A 141 1.78 -7.24 -10.12
CA VAL A 141 0.55 -7.93 -10.55
C VAL A 141 -0.60 -6.97 -10.88
N GLY A 142 -0.46 -5.68 -10.59
CA GLY A 142 -1.41 -4.64 -10.99
C GLY A 142 -2.38 -4.16 -9.91
N HIS A 143 -2.17 -4.53 -8.64
CA HIS A 143 -2.93 -4.02 -7.50
C HIS A 143 -2.63 -2.54 -7.25
N LEU A 144 -3.17 -1.68 -8.11
CA LEU A 144 -2.84 -0.26 -8.14
C LEU A 144 -3.22 0.45 -6.85
N SER A 145 -4.24 -0.02 -6.13
CA SER A 145 -4.67 0.55 -4.85
C SER A 145 -3.53 0.71 -3.82
N TYR A 146 -2.41 -0.03 -3.93
CA TYR A 146 -1.26 0.10 -3.05
C TYR A 146 -0.25 1.19 -3.43
N PHE A 147 -0.36 1.86 -4.59
CA PHE A 147 0.69 2.77 -5.08
C PHE A 147 1.01 3.92 -4.11
N THR A 148 0.02 4.33 -3.31
CA THR A 148 0.15 5.41 -2.33
C THR A 148 0.76 4.95 -0.99
N LEU A 149 0.86 3.64 -0.73
CA LEU A 149 1.32 3.09 0.54
C LEU A 149 2.63 3.71 1.08
N PRO A 150 3.66 4.01 0.26
CA PRO A 150 4.87 4.69 0.74
C PRO A 150 4.63 6.03 1.45
N LEU A 151 3.53 6.73 1.13
CA LEU A 151 3.15 8.01 1.74
C LEU A 151 2.74 7.87 3.22
N MET A 152 2.48 6.65 3.72
CA MET A 152 2.18 6.42 5.14
C MET A 152 3.25 6.99 6.08
N SER A 153 4.48 7.07 5.60
CA SER A 153 5.62 7.67 6.30
C SER A 153 5.36 9.11 6.75
N TRP A 154 4.64 9.90 5.94
CA TRP A 154 4.26 11.27 6.29
C TRP A 154 3.21 11.33 7.38
N MET A 155 2.27 10.37 7.41
CA MET A 155 1.29 10.27 8.48
C MET A 155 1.97 9.91 9.80
N LEU A 156 2.85 8.91 9.78
CA LEU A 156 3.62 8.51 10.95
C LEU A 156 4.52 9.65 11.44
N TRP A 157 5.19 10.37 10.53
CA TRP A 157 5.99 11.53 10.89
C TRP A 157 5.13 12.65 11.50
N ALA A 158 4.05 13.06 10.85
CA ALA A 158 3.18 14.13 11.33
C ALA A 158 2.61 13.81 12.72
N LEU A 159 2.19 12.56 12.96
CA LEU A 159 1.60 12.13 14.22
C LEU A 159 2.63 11.96 15.34
N PHE A 160 3.81 11.41 15.06
CA PHE A 160 4.78 11.03 16.08
C PHE A 160 5.97 12.00 16.24
N HIS A 161 6.02 13.08 15.47
CA HIS A 161 7.06 14.11 15.65
C HIS A 161 7.16 14.61 17.10
N ARG A 162 8.37 14.83 17.61
CA ARG A 162 8.61 15.07 19.05
C ARG A 162 8.52 16.54 19.48
N THR A 163 8.59 17.49 18.55
CA THR A 163 8.51 18.90 18.91
C THR A 163 7.06 19.33 19.12
N ARG A 164 6.85 20.25 20.08
CA ARG A 164 5.55 20.90 20.29
C ARG A 164 5.30 21.85 19.12
N GLU A 165 4.14 21.68 18.50
CA GLU A 165 3.68 22.57 17.42
C GLU A 165 2.60 23.50 17.96
N THR A 166 2.64 24.76 17.53
CA THR A 166 1.62 25.77 17.81
C THR A 166 1.37 26.61 16.56
N GLY A 167 0.18 27.20 16.46
CA GLY A 167 -0.19 28.10 15.37
C GLY A 167 -0.05 27.45 13.98
N TRP A 168 0.66 28.15 13.10
CA TRP A 168 0.81 27.76 11.69
C TRP A 168 1.48 26.40 11.48
N LEU A 169 2.48 26.05 12.31
CA LEU A 169 3.20 24.77 12.16
C LEU A 169 2.28 23.57 12.45
N LEU A 170 1.34 23.72 13.38
CA LEU A 170 0.34 22.68 13.67
C LEU A 170 -0.62 22.53 12.49
N LEU A 171 -1.04 23.64 11.89
CA LEU A 171 -1.92 23.65 10.71
C LEU A 171 -1.22 23.05 9.49
N GLU A 172 0.04 23.40 9.22
CA GLU A 172 0.85 22.83 8.13
C GLU A 172 0.85 21.30 8.20
N ARG A 173 1.07 20.75 9.40
CA ARG A 173 1.08 19.29 9.62
C ARG A 173 -0.30 18.67 9.52
N ALA A 174 -1.33 19.38 9.95
CA ALA A 174 -2.71 18.97 9.74
C ALA A 174 -3.04 18.89 8.25
N ILE A 175 -2.57 19.85 7.44
CA ILE A 175 -2.73 19.84 5.98
C ILE A 175 -1.99 18.66 5.36
N ILE A 176 -0.74 18.40 5.75
CA ILE A 176 0.01 17.23 5.26
C ILE A 176 -0.72 15.94 5.60
N PHE A 177 -1.15 15.78 6.86
CA PHE A 177 -1.89 14.60 7.32
C PHE A 177 -3.22 14.43 6.56
N ALA A 178 -3.97 15.52 6.38
CA ALA A 178 -5.22 15.54 5.63
C ALA A 178 -4.99 15.21 4.15
N ALA A 179 -3.98 15.80 3.50
CA ALA A 179 -3.66 15.55 2.10
C ALA A 179 -3.27 14.09 1.84
N VAL A 180 -2.47 13.47 2.71
CA VAL A 180 -2.14 12.04 2.59
C VAL A 180 -3.36 11.17 2.85
N THR A 181 -4.18 11.52 3.85
CA THR A 181 -5.46 10.84 4.14
C THR A 181 -6.41 10.90 2.94
N GLY A 182 -6.58 12.08 2.35
CA GLY A 182 -7.36 12.29 1.14
C GLY A 182 -6.79 11.48 -0.02
N THR A 183 -5.48 11.50 -0.22
CA THR A 183 -4.82 10.70 -1.27
C THR A 183 -5.14 9.22 -1.12
N PHE A 184 -5.10 8.66 0.10
CA PHE A 184 -5.48 7.26 0.34
C PHE A 184 -6.96 7.00 0.03
N LEU A 185 -7.83 7.91 0.44
CA LEU A 185 -9.27 7.75 0.29
C LEU A 185 -9.73 7.86 -1.18
N TYR A 186 -9.23 8.84 -1.93
CA TYR A 186 -9.58 9.06 -3.33
C TYR A 186 -8.83 8.13 -4.29
N SER A 187 -7.67 7.58 -3.89
CA SER A 187 -6.91 6.64 -4.74
C SER A 187 -7.29 5.17 -4.51
N GLY A 188 -8.46 4.88 -3.94
CA GLY A 188 -8.93 3.51 -3.70
C GLY A 188 -8.10 2.72 -2.69
N THR A 189 -7.21 3.41 -1.95
CA THR A 189 -6.22 2.82 -1.04
C THR A 189 -6.80 2.58 0.36
N HIS A 190 -8.05 2.14 0.44
CA HIS A 190 -8.67 1.77 1.73
C HIS A 190 -7.84 0.69 2.45
N ILE A 191 -7.15 -0.19 1.71
CA ILE A 191 -6.29 -1.22 2.30
C ILE A 191 -5.07 -0.64 3.01
N ALA A 192 -4.53 0.51 2.61
CA ALA A 192 -3.45 1.12 3.37
C ALA A 192 -3.90 1.52 4.78
N TRP A 193 -5.18 1.85 4.99
CA TRP A 193 -5.69 2.10 6.33
C TRP A 193 -5.65 0.85 7.23
N PHE A 194 -5.81 -0.35 6.67
CA PHE A 194 -5.62 -1.60 7.41
C PHE A 194 -4.17 -1.86 7.81
N ILE A 195 -3.21 -1.17 7.19
CA ILE A 195 -1.79 -1.25 7.56
C ILE A 195 -1.46 -0.11 8.52
N VAL A 196 -1.88 1.11 8.21
CA VAL A 196 -1.53 2.32 8.95
C VAL A 196 -2.20 2.40 10.32
N ILE A 197 -3.47 2.02 10.44
CA ILE A 197 -4.18 2.06 11.74
C ILE A 197 -3.50 1.11 12.74
N PRO A 198 -3.23 -0.17 12.43
CA PRO A 198 -2.47 -1.04 13.33
C PRO A 198 -1.07 -0.52 13.61
N LEU A 199 -0.35 0.02 12.63
CA LEU A 199 0.96 0.63 12.87
C LEU A 199 0.87 1.77 13.90
N ILE A 200 -0.07 2.69 13.74
CA ILE A 200 -0.31 3.78 14.71
C ILE A 200 -0.66 3.20 16.08
N GLY A 201 -1.56 2.21 16.14
CA GLY A 201 -1.97 1.52 17.36
C GLY A 201 -0.82 0.79 18.08
N ILE A 202 0.19 0.33 17.34
CA ILE A 202 1.40 -0.32 17.87
C ILE A 202 2.44 0.72 18.30
N PHE A 203 2.64 1.77 17.51
CA PHE A 203 3.61 2.83 17.81
C PHE A 203 3.19 3.69 19.00
N LEU A 204 1.90 3.95 19.18
CA LEU A 204 1.37 4.85 20.21
C LEU A 204 1.71 4.39 21.64
N PRO A 205 1.40 3.14 22.07
CA PRO A 205 1.78 2.65 23.40
C PRO A 205 3.30 2.69 23.62
N MET A 206 4.07 2.33 22.59
CA MET A 206 5.54 2.31 22.65
C MET A 206 6.13 3.71 22.83
N ASP A 207 5.63 4.68 22.07
CA ASP A 207 6.05 6.07 22.17
C ASP A 207 5.71 6.67 23.54
N LEU A 208 4.52 6.38 24.07
CA LEU A 208 4.11 6.80 25.41
C LEU A 208 4.94 6.15 26.53
N LEU A 209 5.21 4.84 26.43
CA LEU A 209 6.01 4.07 27.39
C LEU A 209 7.46 4.58 27.49
N LEU A 210 8.02 4.94 26.33
CA LEU A 210 9.40 5.40 26.21
C LEU A 210 9.56 6.91 26.45
N SER A 211 8.46 7.68 26.50
CA SER A 211 8.50 9.11 26.81
C SER A 211 8.94 9.37 28.25
N ASN A 212 9.79 10.39 28.42
CA ASN A 212 10.19 10.91 29.74
C ASN A 212 9.14 11.89 30.31
N ALA A 213 8.32 12.51 29.45
CA ALA A 213 7.31 13.49 29.82
C ALA A 213 5.94 13.02 29.32
N PHE A 214 5.38 12.01 30.00
CA PHE A 214 4.14 11.34 29.58
C PHE A 214 2.98 12.32 29.40
N ARG A 215 2.70 13.18 30.40
CA ARG A 215 1.58 14.14 30.35
C ARG A 215 1.69 15.09 29.16
N ASP A 216 2.87 15.65 28.93
CA ASP A 216 3.12 16.56 27.81
C ASP A 216 2.96 15.88 26.46
N ARG A 217 3.41 14.61 26.36
CA ARG A 217 3.27 13.84 25.14
C ARG A 217 1.81 13.52 24.84
N VAL A 218 1.03 13.13 25.84
CA VAL A 218 -0.41 12.90 25.69
C VAL A 218 -1.12 14.19 25.26
N MET A 219 -0.83 15.33 25.90
CA MET A 219 -1.45 16.61 25.51
C MET A 219 -1.10 17.03 24.08
N MET A 220 0.14 16.79 23.64
CA MET A 220 0.55 17.03 22.25
C MET A 220 -0.24 16.17 21.27
N LEU A 221 -0.37 14.87 21.53
CA LEU A 221 -1.12 13.95 20.68
C LEU A 221 -2.62 14.28 20.64
N LEU A 222 -3.23 14.63 21.78
CA LEU A 222 -4.63 15.07 21.82
C LEU A 222 -4.84 16.34 20.98
N ARG A 223 -3.96 17.34 21.10
CA ARG A 223 -4.03 18.54 20.26
C ARG A 223 -3.95 18.21 18.77
N ARG A 224 -3.05 17.28 18.38
CA ARG A 224 -2.97 16.82 16.99
C ARG A 224 -4.26 16.14 16.55
N ILE A 225 -4.84 15.26 17.35
CA ILE A 225 -6.13 14.61 17.02
C ILE A 225 -7.22 15.68 16.80
N VAL A 226 -7.33 16.66 17.68
CA VAL A 226 -8.33 17.73 17.60
C VAL A 226 -8.20 18.58 16.34
N VAL A 227 -6.99 18.75 15.78
CA VAL A 227 -6.79 19.55 14.56
C VAL A 227 -6.72 18.70 13.30
N PHE A 228 -6.02 17.57 13.33
CA PHE A 228 -5.75 16.75 12.15
C PHE A 228 -7.01 16.01 11.70
N LEU A 229 -7.79 15.47 12.65
CA LEU A 229 -8.97 14.67 12.33
C LEU A 229 -10.04 15.52 11.63
N PRO A 230 -10.41 16.72 12.11
CA PRO A 230 -11.34 17.58 11.37
C PRO A 230 -10.83 17.98 9.99
N CYS A 231 -9.54 18.27 9.82
CA CYS A 231 -8.98 18.60 8.50
C CYS A 231 -9.07 17.41 7.53
N ALA A 232 -8.74 16.20 8.00
CA ALA A 232 -8.82 14.98 7.22
C ALA A 232 -10.27 14.62 6.86
N ILE A 233 -11.20 14.75 7.81
CA ILE A 233 -12.63 14.54 7.56
C ILE A 233 -13.16 15.58 6.58
N ALA A 234 -12.84 16.86 6.75
CA ALA A 234 -13.31 17.91 5.85
C ALA A 234 -12.89 17.65 4.39
N LEU A 235 -11.65 17.20 4.16
CA LEU A 235 -11.17 16.85 2.82
C LEU A 235 -11.80 15.56 2.26
N GLY A 236 -12.08 14.59 3.13
CA GLY A 236 -12.59 13.27 2.74
C GLY A 236 -14.12 13.10 2.82
N ALA A 237 -14.86 14.06 3.39
CA ALA A 237 -16.25 13.88 3.79
C ALA A 237 -17.15 13.44 2.64
N SER A 238 -17.02 14.07 1.47
CA SER A 238 -17.87 13.75 0.31
C SER A 238 -17.68 12.30 -0.16
N LYS A 239 -16.44 11.80 -0.21
CA LYS A 239 -16.11 10.42 -0.58
C LYS A 239 -16.50 9.43 0.52
N LEU A 240 -16.31 9.78 1.80
CA LEU A 240 -16.76 8.96 2.93
C LEU A 240 -18.29 8.79 2.94
N VAL A 241 -19.05 9.85 2.69
CA VAL A 241 -20.52 9.78 2.59
C VAL A 241 -20.94 8.91 1.41
N ALA A 242 -20.29 9.03 0.26
CA ALA A 242 -20.57 8.19 -0.90
C ALA A 242 -20.27 6.70 -0.63
N ILE A 243 -19.12 6.40 0.00
CA ILE A 243 -18.76 5.05 0.42
C ILE A 243 -19.78 4.52 1.43
N TRP A 244 -20.13 5.29 2.45
CA TRP A 244 -21.11 4.88 3.45
C TRP A 244 -22.47 4.58 2.83
N SER A 245 -22.95 5.47 1.95
CA SER A 245 -24.23 5.31 1.24
C SER A 245 -24.26 4.05 0.37
N LEU A 246 -23.13 3.68 -0.24
CA LEU A 246 -23.04 2.44 -1.01
C LEU A 246 -22.96 1.22 -0.09
N MET A 247 -22.00 1.22 0.83
CA MET A 247 -21.65 0.05 1.65
C MET A 247 -22.71 -0.29 2.70
N HIS A 248 -23.58 0.65 3.09
CA HIS A 248 -24.71 0.31 3.95
C HIS A 248 -25.82 -0.45 3.20
N VAL A 249 -25.94 -0.29 1.87
CA VAL A 249 -26.95 -0.99 1.04
C VAL A 249 -26.35 -2.28 0.51
N LEU A 250 -25.12 -2.20 0.00
CA LEU A 250 -24.39 -3.30 -0.63
C LEU A 250 -23.11 -3.60 0.18
N PRO A 251 -23.24 -4.07 1.44
CA PRO A 251 -22.08 -4.43 2.23
C PRO A 251 -21.35 -5.62 1.59
N ARG A 252 -20.03 -5.53 1.54
CA ARG A 252 -19.16 -6.65 1.16
C ARG A 252 -18.64 -7.31 2.43
N THR A 253 -19.30 -8.38 2.87
CA THR A 253 -18.80 -9.22 3.96
C THR A 253 -18.18 -10.48 3.38
N VAL A 254 -16.93 -10.76 3.73
CA VAL A 254 -16.21 -11.96 3.28
C VAL A 254 -15.41 -12.51 4.45
N ASP A 255 -15.52 -13.81 4.67
CA ASP A 255 -14.73 -14.48 5.70
C ASP A 255 -13.24 -14.45 5.35
N PHE A 256 -12.41 -14.37 6.39
CA PHE A 256 -10.97 -14.58 6.28
C PHE A 256 -10.76 -15.97 5.71
N GLN A 257 -9.95 -16.02 4.66
CA GLN A 257 -9.38 -17.28 4.23
C GLN A 257 -8.53 -17.80 5.38
N THR A 258 -8.81 -19.04 5.76
CA THR A 258 -7.94 -19.74 6.68
C THR A 258 -6.65 -20.02 5.94
N TYR A 259 -5.52 -19.77 6.59
CA TYR A 259 -4.21 -20.10 6.05
C TYR A 259 -4.20 -21.55 5.53
N THR A 260 -4.10 -21.72 4.22
CA THR A 260 -4.29 -23.01 3.53
C THR A 260 -3.01 -23.84 3.46
N ALA A 261 -1.88 -23.33 3.93
CA ALA A 261 -0.64 -24.09 3.89
C ALA A 261 -0.53 -25.02 5.10
N GLY A 262 -0.14 -26.29 4.88
CA GLY A 262 0.24 -27.24 5.93
C GLY A 262 1.54 -26.87 6.69
N GLN A 263 1.91 -25.59 6.75
CA GLN A 263 3.11 -25.07 7.40
C GLN A 263 2.76 -24.27 8.67
N ASN A 264 3.73 -24.18 9.59
CA ASN A 264 3.64 -23.31 10.76
C ASN A 264 3.63 -21.83 10.34
N SER A 265 2.70 -21.00 10.86
CA SER A 265 2.57 -19.58 10.53
C SER A 265 3.83 -18.76 10.85
N LEU A 266 4.61 -19.15 11.87
CA LEU A 266 5.91 -18.55 12.17
C LEU A 266 6.93 -18.85 11.07
N LEU A 267 7.00 -20.10 10.60
CA LEU A 267 7.92 -20.49 9.53
C LEU A 267 7.56 -19.78 8.23
N PHE A 268 6.26 -19.67 7.93
CA PHE A 268 5.77 -18.87 6.81
C PHE A 268 6.21 -17.42 6.91
N ALA A 269 5.95 -16.76 8.06
CA ALA A 269 6.37 -15.38 8.26
C ALA A 269 7.89 -15.20 8.09
N ILE A 270 8.71 -16.12 8.60
CA ILE A 270 10.18 -16.09 8.42
C ILE A 270 10.55 -16.16 6.94
N LYS A 271 9.94 -17.09 6.18
CA LYS A 271 10.17 -17.21 4.74
C LYS A 271 9.71 -15.96 4.01
N SER A 272 8.48 -15.50 4.24
CA SER A 272 7.89 -14.32 3.59
C SER A 272 8.73 -13.07 3.79
N LEU A 273 9.33 -12.91 4.96
CA LEU A 273 10.14 -11.74 5.29
C LEU A 273 11.59 -11.84 4.81
N TRP A 274 12.21 -13.03 4.77
CA TRP A 274 13.68 -13.11 4.59
C TRP A 274 14.20 -14.21 3.66
N ILE A 275 13.38 -15.12 3.12
CA ILE A 275 13.90 -16.07 2.13
C ILE A 275 14.29 -15.34 0.83
N ALA A 276 15.39 -15.73 0.23
CA ALA A 276 15.80 -15.22 -1.09
C ALA A 276 16.38 -16.38 -1.90
N PRO A 277 15.93 -16.62 -3.14
CA PRO A 277 14.91 -15.84 -3.86
C PRO A 277 13.47 -16.09 -3.36
N GLN A 278 12.56 -15.15 -3.61
CA GLN A 278 11.15 -15.22 -3.21
C GLN A 278 10.32 -16.02 -4.22
N LEU A 279 10.66 -17.29 -4.44
CA LEU A 279 10.01 -18.13 -5.46
C LEU A 279 8.78 -18.90 -4.92
N PRO A 280 7.78 -19.20 -5.78
CA PRO A 280 6.53 -19.86 -5.36
C PRO A 280 6.72 -21.17 -4.58
N GLN A 281 7.72 -21.99 -4.96
CA GLN A 281 7.96 -23.28 -4.29
C GLN A 281 8.28 -23.19 -2.79
N PHE A 282 8.59 -22.01 -2.27
CA PHE A 282 8.90 -21.83 -0.85
C PHE A 282 7.67 -21.61 0.04
N PHE A 283 6.55 -21.19 -0.54
CA PHE A 283 5.38 -20.69 0.19
C PHE A 283 4.26 -21.72 0.24
N THR A 284 3.71 -22.12 -0.90
CA THR A 284 2.58 -23.08 -0.94
C THR A 284 2.63 -24.02 -2.15
N LEU A 285 1.84 -25.10 -2.06
CA LEU A 285 1.47 -26.00 -3.17
C LEU A 285 0.11 -25.59 -3.77
N ASP A 286 -0.38 -24.36 -3.52
CA ASP A 286 -1.66 -23.90 -4.07
C ASP A 286 -1.57 -23.92 -5.61
N PRO A 287 -2.48 -24.61 -6.32
CA PRO A 287 -2.51 -24.58 -7.79
C PRO A 287 -2.73 -23.17 -8.36
N ILE A 288 -3.25 -22.24 -7.55
CA ILE A 288 -3.43 -20.82 -7.90
C ILE A 288 -2.25 -20.05 -7.29
N ASN A 289 -1.19 -19.86 -8.06
CA ASN A 289 0.08 -19.23 -7.67
C ASN A 289 -0.10 -17.77 -7.17
N ARG A 290 -0.40 -17.60 -5.88
CA ARG A 290 -0.64 -16.28 -5.25
C ARG A 290 0.59 -15.73 -4.55
N ILE A 291 1.75 -15.83 -5.18
CA ILE A 291 3.03 -15.36 -4.63
C ILE A 291 3.00 -13.87 -4.21
N HIS A 292 2.17 -13.06 -4.86
CA HIS A 292 1.99 -11.65 -4.49
C HIS A 292 1.37 -11.47 -3.10
N GLU A 293 0.52 -12.40 -2.64
CA GLU A 293 -0.06 -12.39 -1.30
C GLU A 293 0.90 -12.93 -0.23
N GLU A 294 1.86 -13.75 -0.63
CA GLU A 294 2.74 -14.49 0.28
C GLU A 294 4.07 -13.75 0.53
N SER A 295 4.53 -12.97 -0.45
CA SER A 295 5.84 -12.31 -0.41
C SER A 295 5.79 -10.96 0.33
N MET A 296 6.59 -10.84 1.39
CA MET A 296 6.66 -9.66 2.27
C MET A 296 8.10 -9.21 2.51
N PHE A 297 8.98 -9.57 1.58
CA PHE A 297 10.43 -9.53 1.78
C PHE A 297 10.91 -8.19 2.30
N THR A 298 11.78 -8.23 3.31
CA THR A 298 12.51 -7.07 3.80
C THR A 298 13.99 -7.38 3.87
N SER A 299 14.79 -6.32 3.87
CA SER A 299 16.25 -6.39 3.92
C SER A 299 16.74 -7.28 5.07
N PRO A 300 17.80 -8.09 4.87
CA PRO A 300 18.49 -8.77 5.97
C PRO A 300 18.95 -7.82 7.08
N VAL A 301 19.19 -6.54 6.76
CA VAL A 301 19.46 -5.48 7.74
C VAL A 301 18.35 -5.37 8.79
N ALA A 302 17.09 -5.58 8.39
CA ALA A 302 15.94 -5.57 9.30
C ALA A 302 16.06 -6.67 10.37
N LEU A 303 16.41 -7.89 9.97
CA LEU A 303 16.58 -9.03 10.87
C LEU A 303 17.76 -8.84 11.82
N PHE A 304 18.95 -8.64 11.27
CA PHE A 304 20.18 -8.50 12.07
C PHE A 304 20.07 -7.31 13.02
N GLY A 305 19.58 -6.18 12.53
CA GLY A 305 19.38 -5.00 13.35
C GLY A 305 18.34 -5.21 14.45
N SER A 306 17.27 -5.97 14.21
CA SER A 306 16.24 -6.22 15.22
C SER A 306 16.81 -7.05 16.37
N ILE A 307 17.64 -8.04 16.05
CA ILE A 307 18.39 -8.82 17.05
C ILE A 307 19.33 -7.91 17.86
N LEU A 308 20.07 -7.02 17.19
CA LEU A 308 20.92 -6.04 17.87
C LEU A 308 20.12 -5.11 18.78
N LEU A 309 18.93 -4.67 18.36
CA LEU A 309 18.07 -3.82 19.17
C LEU A 309 17.62 -4.54 20.46
N VAL A 310 17.23 -5.81 20.37
CA VAL A 310 16.89 -6.63 21.55
C VAL A 310 18.07 -6.70 22.51
N VAL A 311 19.28 -6.99 22.01
CA VAL A 311 20.50 -7.00 22.83
C VAL A 311 20.76 -5.65 23.49
N PHE A 312 20.54 -4.54 22.77
CA PHE A 312 20.68 -3.20 23.33
C PHE A 312 19.68 -2.91 24.44
N ILE A 313 18.40 -3.23 24.25
CA ILE A 313 17.36 -3.05 25.26
C ILE A 313 17.74 -3.80 26.55
N LEU A 314 18.15 -5.06 26.42
CA LEU A 314 18.59 -5.88 27.56
C LEU A 314 19.80 -5.25 28.28
N LYS A 315 20.81 -4.79 27.53
CA LYS A 315 22.04 -4.18 28.06
C LYS A 315 21.91 -2.70 28.45
N HIS A 316 20.77 -2.05 28.21
CA HIS A 316 20.62 -0.61 28.45
C HIS A 316 20.57 -0.28 29.95
N ARG A 317 21.69 0.15 30.54
CA ARG A 317 21.80 0.36 32.00
C ARG A 317 20.84 1.43 32.56
N LYS A 318 20.57 2.50 31.78
CA LYS A 318 19.69 3.61 32.23
C LYS A 318 18.19 3.33 32.07
N LEU A 319 17.81 2.26 31.35
CA LEU A 319 16.41 1.95 31.14
C LEU A 319 15.95 1.10 32.33
N GLN A 320 14.90 1.53 33.02
CA GLN A 320 14.34 0.82 34.17
C GLN A 320 13.97 -0.63 33.78
N LYS A 321 14.21 -1.59 34.68
CA LYS A 321 14.00 -3.03 34.41
C LYS A 321 12.58 -3.33 33.91
N TRP A 322 11.56 -2.73 34.52
CA TRP A 322 10.17 -2.92 34.12
C TRP A 322 9.89 -2.40 32.70
N LYS A 323 10.48 -1.26 32.28
CA LYS A 323 10.35 -0.74 30.91
C LYS A 323 10.94 -1.70 29.88
N LYS A 324 12.08 -2.34 30.18
CA LYS A 324 12.68 -3.36 29.30
C LYS A 324 11.73 -4.54 29.10
N ILE A 325 11.20 -5.06 30.20
CA ILE A 325 10.25 -6.18 30.18
C ILE A 325 9.00 -5.78 29.40
N ALA A 326 8.43 -4.60 29.67
CA ALA A 326 7.24 -4.10 28.99
C ALA A 326 7.45 -3.96 27.47
N VAL A 327 8.59 -3.42 27.03
CA VAL A 327 8.92 -3.29 25.60
C VAL A 327 9.03 -4.67 24.92
N LEU A 328 9.76 -5.60 25.53
CA LEU A 328 9.94 -6.93 24.95
C LEU A 328 8.64 -7.75 24.96
N ALA A 329 7.88 -7.68 26.05
CA ALA A 329 6.58 -8.32 26.16
C ALA A 329 5.58 -7.75 25.14
N PHE A 330 5.58 -6.42 24.94
CA PHE A 330 4.74 -5.78 23.93
C PHE A 330 5.14 -6.21 22.52
N ALA A 331 6.44 -6.25 22.19
CA ALA A 331 6.91 -6.73 20.89
C ALA A 331 6.54 -8.20 20.63
N ALA A 332 6.67 -9.06 21.64
CA ALA A 332 6.25 -10.47 21.56
C ALA A 332 4.73 -10.59 21.38
N PHE A 333 3.95 -9.82 22.14
CA PHE A 333 2.49 -9.79 22.03
C PHE A 333 2.02 -9.33 20.65
N VAL A 334 2.59 -8.25 20.11
CA VAL A 334 2.28 -7.76 18.75
C VAL A 334 2.62 -8.81 17.69
N THR A 335 3.78 -9.46 17.81
CA THR A 335 4.19 -10.52 16.89
C THR A 335 3.21 -11.69 16.94
N PHE A 336 2.84 -12.13 18.14
CA PHE A 336 1.82 -13.17 18.34
C PHE A 336 0.47 -12.79 17.72
N LEU A 337 0.01 -11.56 17.95
CA LEU A 337 -1.26 -11.06 17.41
C LEU A 337 -1.26 -11.09 15.87
N ILE A 338 -0.20 -10.59 15.23
CA ILE A 338 -0.08 -10.61 13.76
C ILE A 338 -0.06 -12.05 13.25
N LEU A 339 0.71 -12.95 13.88
CA LEU A 339 0.74 -14.37 13.48
C LEU A 339 -0.61 -15.07 13.66
N ALA A 340 -1.38 -14.70 14.69
CA ALA A 340 -2.74 -15.21 14.90
C ALA A 340 -3.71 -14.70 13.81
N ILE A 341 -3.57 -13.45 13.36
CA ILE A 341 -4.33 -12.92 12.22
C ILE A 341 -3.97 -13.68 10.95
N VAL A 342 -2.68 -13.82 10.64
CA VAL A 342 -2.15 -14.54 9.46
C VAL A 342 -2.65 -15.99 9.42
N HIS A 343 -2.77 -16.63 10.58
CA HIS A 343 -3.33 -17.98 10.66
C HIS A 343 -4.81 -18.04 10.21
N GLY A 344 -5.56 -16.94 10.31
CA GLY A 344 -6.94 -16.83 9.86
C GLY A 344 -7.97 -17.56 10.73
N LYS A 345 -7.55 -18.18 11.84
CA LYS A 345 -8.43 -18.88 12.80
C LYS A 345 -8.20 -18.42 14.23
N GLY A 346 -9.25 -18.52 15.04
CA GLY A 346 -9.23 -18.21 16.47
C GLY A 346 -9.88 -16.86 16.80
N ILE A 347 -9.86 -16.52 18.09
CA ILE A 347 -10.58 -15.37 18.65
C ILE A 347 -10.17 -14.06 17.97
N VAL A 348 -8.88 -13.88 17.64
CA VAL A 348 -8.37 -12.62 17.08
C VAL A 348 -8.98 -12.33 15.69
N PRO A 349 -8.79 -13.15 14.65
CA PRO A 349 -9.38 -12.88 13.34
C PRO A 349 -10.91 -12.87 13.36
N GLN A 350 -11.55 -13.73 14.16
CA GLN A 350 -13.01 -13.74 14.32
C GLN A 350 -13.53 -12.44 14.95
N THR A 351 -12.84 -11.91 15.96
CA THR A 351 -13.20 -10.61 16.56
C THR A 351 -12.96 -9.46 15.60
N LEU A 352 -11.89 -9.51 14.80
CA LEU A 352 -11.65 -8.48 13.80
C LEU A 352 -12.77 -8.46 12.76
N GLN A 353 -13.23 -9.61 12.26
CA GLN A 353 -14.30 -9.69 11.26
C GLN A 353 -15.63 -9.07 11.68
N THR A 354 -15.93 -8.98 12.98
CA THR A 354 -17.16 -8.32 13.45
C THR A 354 -17.10 -6.80 13.32
N LEU A 355 -15.90 -6.22 13.13
CA LEU A 355 -15.71 -4.80 12.94
C LEU A 355 -16.03 -4.40 11.49
N PRO A 356 -16.82 -3.33 11.25
CA PRO A 356 -17.23 -2.91 9.91
C PRO A 356 -16.08 -2.67 8.92
N LEU A 357 -14.92 -2.26 9.43
CA LEU A 357 -13.73 -2.04 8.60
C LEU A 357 -13.09 -3.35 8.13
N PHE A 358 -13.10 -4.40 8.95
CA PHE A 358 -12.38 -5.65 8.72
C PHE A 358 -13.28 -6.77 8.18
N SER A 359 -14.61 -6.60 8.21
CA SER A 359 -15.58 -7.58 7.71
C SER A 359 -15.48 -7.85 6.20
N SER A 360 -14.81 -6.97 5.45
CA SER A 360 -14.57 -7.10 4.01
C SER A 360 -13.20 -7.70 3.67
N LEU A 361 -12.38 -8.03 4.68
CA LEU A 361 -11.02 -8.53 4.49
C LEU A 361 -10.97 -10.04 4.41
N ARG A 362 -10.46 -10.52 3.28
CA ARG A 362 -10.35 -11.94 2.99
C ARG A 362 -8.95 -12.52 3.20
N VAL A 363 -7.89 -11.75 2.94
CA VAL A 363 -6.52 -12.26 2.81
C VAL A 363 -5.69 -11.88 4.04
N PRO A 364 -5.55 -12.77 5.04
CA PRO A 364 -4.86 -12.45 6.29
C PRO A 364 -3.33 -12.32 6.13
N GLU A 365 -2.73 -12.94 5.11
CA GLU A 365 -1.28 -12.91 4.83
C GLU A 365 -0.77 -11.47 4.66
N ARG A 366 -1.62 -10.58 4.12
CA ARG A 366 -1.33 -9.16 3.92
C ARG A 366 -0.96 -8.43 5.23
N PHE A 367 -1.41 -8.92 6.39
CA PHE A 367 -1.05 -8.32 7.68
C PHE A 367 0.44 -8.49 8.05
N LEU A 368 1.16 -9.42 7.40
CA LEU A 368 2.61 -9.55 7.57
C LEU A 368 3.39 -8.31 7.14
N VAL A 369 2.84 -7.46 6.26
CA VAL A 369 3.47 -6.19 5.89
C VAL A 369 3.69 -5.29 7.11
N ILE A 370 2.81 -5.36 8.11
CA ILE A 370 2.95 -4.61 9.37
C ILE A 370 4.21 -5.08 10.11
N LEU A 371 4.42 -6.40 10.21
CA LEU A 371 5.61 -6.98 10.82
C LEU A 371 6.87 -6.66 10.00
N SER A 372 6.77 -6.69 8.67
CA SER A 372 7.85 -6.29 7.75
C SER A 372 8.31 -4.85 8.00
N LEU A 373 7.38 -3.90 8.17
CA LEU A 373 7.69 -2.50 8.45
C LEU A 373 8.23 -2.29 9.87
N LEU A 374 7.64 -2.95 10.88
CA LEU A 374 8.10 -2.86 12.26
C LEU A 374 9.53 -3.40 12.42
N THR A 375 9.84 -4.55 11.82
CA THR A 375 11.19 -5.12 11.83
C THR A 375 12.18 -4.30 11.01
N SER A 376 11.74 -3.64 9.94
CA SER A 376 12.55 -2.68 9.19
C SER A 376 12.97 -1.48 10.06
N ILE A 377 12.00 -0.89 10.77
CA ILE A 377 12.24 0.25 11.67
C ILE A 377 13.12 -0.16 12.85
N ALA A 378 12.77 -1.26 13.53
CA ALA A 378 13.54 -1.81 14.64
C ALA A 378 14.96 -2.19 14.21
N GLY A 379 15.10 -2.77 13.03
CA GLY A 379 16.36 -3.19 12.47
C GLY A 379 17.33 -2.05 12.22
N VAL A 380 16.88 -1.04 11.49
CA VAL A 380 17.70 0.14 11.21
C VAL A 380 18.06 0.87 12.49
N LEU A 381 17.14 0.99 13.45
CA LEU A 381 17.43 1.58 14.76
C LEU A 381 18.50 0.78 15.53
N GLY A 382 18.39 -0.55 15.57
CA GLY A 382 19.37 -1.40 16.24
C GLY A 382 20.77 -1.31 15.63
N CYS A 383 20.86 -1.32 14.30
CA CYS A 383 22.13 -1.10 13.60
C CYS A 383 22.69 0.31 13.86
N ALA A 384 21.85 1.34 13.82
CA ALA A 384 22.28 2.71 14.09
C ALA A 384 22.86 2.86 15.50
N LEU A 385 22.18 2.33 16.52
CA LEU A 385 22.66 2.34 17.90
C LEU A 385 23.98 1.57 18.07
N TRP A 386 24.14 0.45 17.34
CA TRP A 386 25.39 -0.31 17.34
C TRP A 386 26.57 0.51 16.85
N PHE A 387 26.45 1.09 15.66
CA PHE A 387 27.55 1.80 15.00
C PHE A 387 27.78 3.22 15.53
N GLN A 388 26.79 3.83 16.20
CA GLN A 388 27.00 5.09 16.90
C GLN A 388 27.77 4.91 18.22
N LYS A 389 27.53 3.80 18.94
CA LYS A 389 28.15 3.56 20.25
C LYS A 389 29.54 2.93 20.16
N ASN A 390 29.75 2.03 19.19
CA ASN A 390 31.02 1.37 19.02
C ASN A 390 31.98 2.26 18.22
N LYS A 391 33.07 2.68 18.85
CA LYS A 391 34.22 3.36 18.21
C LYS A 391 35.04 2.39 17.32
N GLY A 392 34.39 1.44 16.65
CA GLY A 392 35.08 0.54 15.72
C GLY A 392 35.68 1.29 14.53
N ASN A 393 36.61 0.66 13.82
CA ASN A 393 37.30 1.25 12.66
C ASN A 393 36.36 1.67 11.52
N MET A 394 35.16 1.09 11.43
CA MET A 394 34.18 1.48 10.41
C MET A 394 33.41 2.74 10.85
N LYS A 395 33.64 3.85 10.15
CA LYS A 395 32.88 5.09 10.33
C LYS A 395 31.38 4.83 10.19
N ASN A 396 30.58 5.34 11.14
CA ASN A 396 29.13 5.21 11.19
C ASN A 396 28.42 5.49 9.84
N GLU A 397 28.89 6.47 9.08
CA GLU A 397 28.35 6.79 7.75
C GLU A 397 28.59 5.69 6.70
N ARG A 398 29.74 5.01 6.75
CA ARG A 398 30.05 3.89 5.85
C ARG A 398 29.15 2.68 6.16
N ALA A 399 28.89 2.42 7.43
CA ALA A 399 27.99 1.34 7.85
C ALA A 399 26.57 1.53 7.29
N ALA A 400 26.02 2.74 7.39
CA ALA A 400 24.72 3.10 6.83
C ALA A 400 24.67 2.96 5.29
N LEU A 401 25.74 3.36 4.60
CA LEU A 401 25.86 3.17 3.15
C LEU A 401 25.88 1.69 2.76
N ILE A 402 26.67 0.87 3.46
CA ILE A 402 26.74 -0.58 3.22
C ILE A 402 25.39 -1.23 3.48
N ALA A 403 24.70 -0.87 4.57
CA ALA A 403 23.37 -1.36 4.87
C ALA A 403 22.37 -1.02 3.75
N SER A 404 22.44 0.20 3.22
CA SER A 404 21.60 0.64 2.08
C SER A 404 21.91 -0.16 0.81
N ALA A 405 23.19 -0.42 0.51
CA ALA A 405 23.59 -1.24 -0.63
C ALA A 405 23.15 -2.70 -0.49
N ILE A 406 23.29 -3.29 0.71
CA ILE A 406 22.79 -4.63 1.04
C ILE A 406 21.29 -4.72 0.80
N THR A 407 20.52 -3.71 1.19
CA THR A 407 19.07 -3.67 0.94
C THR A 407 18.75 -3.75 -0.55
N VAL A 408 19.38 -2.94 -1.39
CA VAL A 408 19.11 -2.94 -2.84
C VAL A 408 19.55 -4.26 -3.47
N PHE A 409 20.72 -4.78 -3.10
CA PHE A 409 21.19 -6.06 -3.59
C PHE A 409 20.29 -7.23 -3.17
N ALA A 410 19.85 -7.24 -1.91
CA ALA A 410 18.96 -8.27 -1.39
C ALA A 410 17.59 -8.21 -2.06
N PHE A 411 17.05 -7.02 -2.30
CA PHE A 411 15.81 -6.81 -3.06
C PHE A 411 15.93 -7.37 -4.48
N ALA A 412 17.02 -7.06 -5.19
CA ALA A 412 17.28 -7.59 -6.52
C ALA A 412 17.39 -9.13 -6.51
N THR A 413 18.12 -9.69 -5.55
CA THR A 413 18.28 -11.14 -5.38
C THR A 413 16.95 -11.84 -5.09
N ALA A 414 16.09 -11.20 -4.30
CA ALA A 414 14.77 -11.72 -3.98
C ALA A 414 13.84 -11.76 -5.20
N TYR A 415 13.85 -10.70 -6.03
CA TYR A 415 12.79 -10.45 -7.01
C TYR A 415 13.16 -10.64 -8.47
N ILE A 416 14.42 -10.49 -8.89
CA ILE A 416 14.81 -10.76 -10.28
C ILE A 416 14.42 -12.20 -10.70
N PRO A 417 14.68 -13.24 -9.88
CA PRO A 417 14.28 -14.60 -10.22
C PRO A 417 12.76 -14.83 -10.18
N LEU A 418 12.01 -13.99 -9.44
CA LEU A 418 10.56 -14.14 -9.31
C LEU A 418 9.80 -13.64 -10.55
N ILE A 419 10.33 -12.64 -11.27
CA ILE A 419 9.65 -11.97 -12.38
C ILE A 419 8.98 -12.95 -13.37
N PRO A 420 9.65 -14.01 -13.87
CA PRO A 420 9.02 -14.95 -14.82
C PRO A 420 7.86 -15.76 -14.25
N HIS A 421 7.66 -15.75 -12.93
CA HIS A 421 6.61 -16.49 -12.23
C HIS A 421 5.46 -15.61 -11.74
N LEU A 422 5.51 -14.29 -11.98
CA LEU A 422 4.39 -13.40 -11.67
C LEU A 422 3.28 -13.55 -12.71
N GLU A 423 2.03 -13.36 -12.28
CA GLU A 423 0.86 -13.56 -13.12
C GLU A 423 0.60 -12.34 -14.02
N TYR A 424 0.94 -12.47 -15.31
CA TYR A 424 0.70 -11.46 -16.34
C TYR A 424 -0.34 -11.95 -17.36
N THR A 425 -1.35 -11.13 -17.63
CA THR A 425 -2.41 -11.49 -18.59
C THR A 425 -2.90 -10.33 -19.45
N VAL A 426 -2.43 -9.10 -19.21
CA VAL A 426 -2.91 -7.91 -19.92
C VAL A 426 -2.02 -7.63 -21.15
N PRO A 427 -2.52 -7.80 -22.39
CA PRO A 427 -1.78 -7.43 -23.59
C PRO A 427 -1.92 -5.92 -23.85
N TYR A 428 -1.00 -5.11 -23.30
CA TYR A 428 -1.14 -3.65 -23.32
C TYR A 428 -1.22 -3.06 -24.74
N ASP A 429 -0.53 -3.65 -25.71
CA ASP A 429 -0.56 -3.17 -27.09
C ASP A 429 -1.96 -3.29 -27.71
N GLN A 430 -2.73 -4.30 -27.34
CA GLN A 430 -4.12 -4.45 -27.78
C GLN A 430 -5.01 -3.36 -27.18
N ILE A 431 -4.77 -2.97 -25.92
CA ILE A 431 -5.46 -1.85 -25.27
C ILE A 431 -5.13 -0.54 -25.99
N VAL A 432 -3.85 -0.30 -26.31
CA VAL A 432 -3.43 0.90 -27.03
C VAL A 432 -4.02 0.94 -28.44
N ALA A 433 -4.09 -0.19 -29.13
CA ALA A 433 -4.75 -0.29 -30.43
C ALA A 433 -6.24 0.01 -30.33
N GLY A 434 -6.94 -0.56 -29.34
CA GLY A 434 -8.36 -0.29 -29.06
C GLY A 434 -8.64 1.17 -28.74
N LEU A 435 -7.76 1.84 -28.01
CA LEU A 435 -7.89 3.28 -27.71
C LEU A 435 -7.64 4.21 -28.91
N LYS A 436 -7.10 3.68 -30.02
CA LYS A 436 -6.81 4.44 -31.25
C LYS A 436 -7.77 4.12 -32.40
N THR A 437 -8.79 3.31 -32.16
CA THR A 437 -9.78 2.98 -33.19
C THR A 437 -10.60 4.21 -33.60
N ASN A 438 -11.20 4.12 -34.78
CA ASN A 438 -12.16 5.11 -35.27
C ASN A 438 -13.53 4.41 -35.40
N PRO A 439 -14.58 4.89 -34.70
CA PRO A 439 -14.63 6.08 -33.85
C PRO A 439 -13.81 5.96 -32.54
N ASP A 440 -13.43 7.12 -31.99
CA ASP A 440 -12.66 7.22 -30.74
C ASP A 440 -13.56 6.82 -29.55
N PRO A 441 -13.29 5.72 -28.83
CA PRO A 441 -14.14 5.25 -27.75
C PRO A 441 -14.27 6.26 -26.60
N MET A 442 -13.33 7.19 -26.46
CA MET A 442 -13.43 8.28 -25.48
C MET A 442 -14.48 9.33 -25.85
N LYS A 443 -15.00 9.33 -27.08
CA LYS A 443 -15.98 10.31 -27.62
C LYS A 443 -17.36 9.73 -27.90
N GLU A 444 -17.49 8.40 -27.91
CA GLU A 444 -18.76 7.73 -28.13
C GLU A 444 -19.55 7.47 -26.84
N PRO A 445 -20.89 7.56 -26.84
CA PRO A 445 -21.74 7.16 -25.73
C PRO A 445 -21.86 5.63 -25.63
N VAL A 446 -22.31 5.11 -24.48
CA VAL A 446 -22.74 3.71 -24.38
C VAL A 446 -24.06 3.55 -25.14
N GLN A 447 -24.10 2.64 -26.11
CA GLN A 447 -25.27 2.43 -26.98
C GLN A 447 -25.96 1.09 -26.74
N GLU A 448 -25.24 0.07 -26.31
CA GLU A 448 -25.76 -1.30 -26.24
C GLU A 448 -25.34 -2.05 -24.96
N VAL A 449 -26.19 -2.99 -24.53
CA VAL A 449 -25.83 -4.07 -23.60
C VAL A 449 -25.44 -5.28 -24.43
N GLN A 450 -24.27 -5.86 -24.14
CA GLN A 450 -23.76 -7.06 -24.82
C GLN A 450 -23.39 -8.15 -23.81
N ASP A 451 -23.72 -9.40 -24.11
CA ASP A 451 -23.21 -10.58 -23.38
C ASP A 451 -21.95 -11.14 -24.07
N LEU A 452 -20.75 -10.80 -23.57
CA LEU A 452 -19.48 -11.33 -24.08
C LEU A 452 -19.03 -12.63 -23.37
N VAL A 453 -19.97 -13.51 -23.02
CA VAL A 453 -19.65 -14.82 -22.43
C VAL A 453 -18.66 -15.60 -23.30
N GLY A 454 -17.61 -16.11 -22.66
CA GLY A 454 -16.57 -16.92 -23.32
C GLY A 454 -15.39 -16.10 -23.87
N VAL A 455 -15.52 -14.78 -23.96
CA VAL A 455 -14.36 -13.90 -24.14
C VAL A 455 -13.70 -13.73 -22.77
N LYS A 456 -12.36 -13.82 -22.66
CA LYS A 456 -11.67 -13.50 -21.39
C LYS A 456 -11.96 -12.04 -21.06
N VAL A 457 -12.93 -11.83 -20.17
CA VAL A 457 -13.60 -10.55 -20.00
C VAL A 457 -12.63 -9.53 -19.43
N SER A 458 -12.33 -8.52 -20.22
CA SER A 458 -11.74 -7.28 -19.75
C SER A 458 -12.76 -6.18 -19.96
N ASP A 459 -13.01 -5.34 -18.93
CA ASP A 459 -13.94 -4.20 -19.02
C ASP A 459 -13.56 -3.26 -20.21
N PHE A 460 -12.33 -3.35 -20.71
CA PHE A 460 -11.89 -2.69 -21.95
C PHE A 460 -12.70 -3.08 -23.19
N GLN A 461 -13.10 -4.34 -23.35
CA GLN A 461 -13.78 -4.77 -24.57
C GLN A 461 -15.15 -4.12 -24.71
N TYR A 462 -15.90 -4.04 -23.61
CA TYR A 462 -17.16 -3.30 -23.56
C TYR A 462 -16.93 -1.81 -23.85
N PHE A 463 -15.91 -1.22 -23.21
CA PHE A 463 -15.54 0.17 -23.43
C PHE A 463 -15.21 0.47 -24.90
N PHE A 464 -14.43 -0.39 -25.57
CA PHE A 464 -14.07 -0.23 -26.99
C PHE A 464 -15.24 -0.49 -27.94
N ALA A 465 -16.20 -1.33 -27.56
CA ALA A 465 -17.39 -1.62 -28.36
C ALA A 465 -18.53 -0.61 -28.15
N HIS A 466 -18.31 0.46 -27.37
CA HIS A 466 -19.37 1.41 -26.96
C HIS A 466 -20.54 0.71 -26.28
N ALA A 467 -20.24 -0.36 -25.56
CA ALA A 467 -21.20 -1.25 -24.95
C ALA A 467 -20.99 -1.32 -23.44
N THR A 468 -21.95 -1.95 -22.77
CA THR A 468 -21.82 -2.35 -21.38
C THR A 468 -22.07 -3.86 -21.26
N GLY A 469 -21.43 -4.48 -20.28
CA GLY A 469 -21.59 -5.90 -20.06
C GLY A 469 -22.94 -6.26 -19.46
N SER A 470 -23.55 -7.33 -19.96
CA SER A 470 -24.77 -7.89 -19.39
C SER A 470 -24.55 -8.57 -18.02
N ARG A 471 -23.30 -8.88 -17.68
CA ARG A 471 -22.89 -9.55 -16.43
C ARG A 471 -21.89 -8.70 -15.64
N CYS A 472 -22.16 -8.49 -14.36
CA CYS A 472 -21.18 -7.91 -13.44
C CYS A 472 -20.23 -8.98 -12.93
N TYR A 473 -18.93 -8.82 -13.15
CA TYR A 473 -17.91 -9.71 -12.56
C TYR A 473 -17.39 -9.20 -11.21
N GLU A 474 -17.84 -8.02 -10.77
CA GLU A 474 -17.46 -7.44 -9.49
C GLU A 474 -18.35 -7.92 -8.35
N THR A 475 -17.73 -8.46 -7.30
CA THR A 475 -18.40 -9.07 -6.15
C THR A 475 -19.42 -8.18 -5.43
N ILE A 476 -19.31 -6.84 -5.55
CA ILE A 476 -20.25 -5.90 -4.91
C ILE A 476 -21.64 -5.96 -5.58
N GLN A 477 -21.70 -6.30 -6.87
CA GLN A 477 -22.94 -6.36 -7.65
C GLN A 477 -23.28 -7.78 -8.13
N SER A 478 -22.29 -8.67 -8.27
CA SER A 478 -22.42 -9.94 -9.01
C SER A 478 -23.24 -11.02 -8.31
N LEU A 479 -23.36 -11.00 -6.98
CA LEU A 479 -23.99 -12.11 -6.24
C LEU A 479 -25.53 -12.07 -6.27
N ASN A 480 -26.13 -10.92 -6.54
CA ASN A 480 -27.57 -10.71 -6.35
C ASN A 480 -28.29 -10.00 -7.52
N ALA A 481 -27.57 -9.59 -8.58
CA ALA A 481 -28.18 -8.89 -9.71
C ALA A 481 -28.52 -9.88 -10.86
N PRO A 482 -29.75 -9.89 -11.38
CA PRO A 482 -30.05 -10.61 -12.62
C PRO A 482 -29.23 -10.00 -13.77
N PRO A 483 -28.80 -10.81 -14.76
CA PRO A 483 -28.10 -10.28 -15.92
C PRO A 483 -28.97 -9.26 -16.66
N LEU A 484 -28.36 -8.21 -17.19
CA LEU A 484 -29.06 -7.28 -18.06
C LEU A 484 -29.47 -7.99 -19.36
N ARG A 485 -30.55 -7.51 -19.97
CA ARG A 485 -30.98 -8.01 -21.28
C ARG A 485 -30.18 -7.29 -22.36
N ASP A 486 -29.66 -8.06 -23.31
CA ASP A 486 -29.01 -7.51 -24.50
C ASP A 486 -29.99 -6.62 -25.27
N GLY A 487 -29.46 -5.53 -25.84
CA GLY A 487 -30.25 -4.55 -26.57
C GLY A 487 -29.79 -3.10 -26.35
N PRO A 488 -30.53 -2.13 -26.91
CA PRO A 488 -30.16 -0.73 -26.83
C PRO A 488 -30.23 -0.21 -25.39
N VAL A 489 -29.24 0.59 -25.01
CA VAL A 489 -29.17 1.27 -23.72
C VAL A 489 -29.97 2.56 -23.79
N ASN A 490 -31.16 2.55 -23.22
CA ASN A 490 -31.96 3.76 -23.01
C ASN A 490 -31.50 4.47 -21.72
N LEU A 491 -30.26 4.98 -21.70
CA LEU A 491 -29.84 5.90 -20.65
C LEU A 491 -30.44 7.27 -20.96
N ALA A 492 -31.59 7.56 -20.37
CA ALA A 492 -32.10 8.92 -20.30
C ALA A 492 -31.18 9.73 -19.37
N TRP A 493 -30.15 10.35 -19.93
CA TRP A 493 -29.40 11.39 -19.25
C TRP A 493 -30.26 12.66 -19.27
N SER A 494 -31.07 12.83 -18.22
CA SER A 494 -31.78 14.09 -17.94
C SER A 494 -30.86 15.06 -17.20
#